data_AF-A0A7G8UVH2-F1
#
_entry.id   AF-A0A7G8UVH2-F1
#
_cell.length_a   1.000
_cell.length_b   1.000
_cell.length_c   1.000
_cell.angle_alpha   90.00
_cell.angle_beta   90.00
_cell.angle_gamma   90.00
#
_symmetry.space_group_name_H-M   'P 1'
#
loop_
_entity.id
_entity.type
_entity.pdbx_description
1 polymer ?
#
loop_
_entity_poly.entity_id
_entity_poly.type
_entity_poly.pdbx_seq_one_letter_code
_entity_poly.pdbx_strand_id
1 'polypeptide(L)'
;MEMIWFALLAVFFNAFMARYFAASTADGPLGIRPNRFYMALGAACLILVSGLRNNIGDTYLYMHSYRVEDFSWSSVLQKDDIGFNLFQMLLKQYTEDPQLMIMLTALVTNALIIIVFCQYSRMIELSLYAYITTGSFIVSMNGIRQFLAAAIVFTATRALLEGKWKIYFAIVIFASFFHQSALIMLPIYFLVRRRAWTLTTMLLLSLGILIVVGYNYFSSALFSIIENTQYSGYRSFQEGGANVLRVIVFVIPLVIAFLGKDKLRRLFPGGDVIVNLSLVGAVIMIISTQNWIFARLGIYFSLYQLILLGWVIKLFREKDQRLMYIAFIGFYFLYFFYENVIVLDIRYASDYIRWPF
;
A
#
# COMPACT_ATOMS: atom_id res chain seq x y z
N MET A 1 1.16 -19.88 7.56
CA MET A 1 1.04 -18.63 8.34
C MET A 1 2.26 -18.32 9.20
N GLU A 2 2.99 -19.31 9.72
CA GLU A 2 4.15 -19.09 10.63
C GLU A 2 5.17 -18.06 10.14
N MET A 3 5.57 -18.12 8.87
CA MET A 3 6.51 -17.15 8.31
C MET A 3 6.00 -15.71 8.34
N ILE A 4 4.69 -15.51 8.18
CA ILE A 4 4.07 -14.18 8.26
C ILE A 4 3.97 -13.72 9.73
N TRP A 5 3.73 -14.64 10.67
CA TRP A 5 3.79 -14.34 12.11
C TRP A 5 5.19 -13.96 12.57
N PHE A 6 6.20 -14.71 12.11
CA PHE A 6 7.60 -14.37 12.33
C PHE A 6 7.92 -12.98 11.78
N ALA A 7 7.50 -12.69 10.54
CA ALA A 7 7.68 -11.38 9.94
C ALA A 7 7.02 -10.28 10.79
N LEU A 8 5.78 -10.49 11.24
CA LEU A 8 5.06 -9.54 12.08
C LEU A 8 5.84 -9.19 13.35
N LEU A 9 6.28 -10.22 14.10
CA LEU A 9 7.01 -10.04 15.35
C LEU A 9 8.38 -9.40 15.13
N ALA A 10 9.15 -9.91 14.16
CA ALA A 10 10.50 -9.43 13.86
C ALA A 10 10.47 -7.97 13.37
N VAL A 11 9.55 -7.63 12.45
CA VAL A 11 9.42 -6.27 11.92
C VAL A 11 8.94 -5.32 12.99
N PHE A 12 7.94 -5.70 13.79
CA PHE A 12 7.47 -4.86 14.90
C PHE A 12 8.57 -4.59 15.92
N PHE A 13 9.28 -5.62 16.36
CA PHE A 13 10.38 -5.49 17.32
C PHE A 13 11.49 -4.58 16.78
N ASN A 14 11.96 -4.83 15.56
CA ASN A 14 13.01 -4.03 14.95
C ASN A 14 12.57 -2.57 14.72
N ALA A 15 11.34 -2.33 14.26
CA ALA A 15 10.82 -0.98 14.10
C ALA A 15 10.65 -0.26 15.44
N PHE A 16 10.26 -0.98 16.49
CA PHE A 16 10.17 -0.43 17.86
C PHE A 16 11.56 -0.02 18.35
N MET A 17 12.57 -0.89 18.21
CA MET A 17 13.96 -0.58 18.56
C MET A 17 14.51 0.57 17.71
N ALA A 18 14.16 0.62 16.43
CA ALA A 18 14.56 1.71 15.55
C ALA A 18 14.05 3.07 16.02
N ARG A 19 12.81 3.11 16.52
CA ARG A 19 12.26 4.33 17.11
C ARG A 19 12.84 4.62 18.49
N TYR A 20 13.06 3.60 19.32
CA TYR A 20 13.62 3.75 20.67
C TYR A 20 15.02 4.38 20.62
N PHE A 21 15.87 3.93 19.68
CA PHE A 21 17.21 4.47 19.43
C PHE A 21 17.24 5.54 18.33
N ALA A 22 16.13 6.25 18.10
CA ALA A 22 16.07 7.30 17.09
C ALA A 22 16.93 8.51 17.48
N ALA A 23 17.59 9.12 16.49
CA ALA A 23 18.34 10.36 16.67
C ALA A 23 17.49 11.57 16.27
N SER A 24 17.65 12.68 16.98
CA SER A 24 17.06 13.96 16.56
C SER A 24 17.66 14.42 15.24
N THR A 25 16.86 15.05 14.39
CA THR A 25 17.32 15.60 13.10
C THR A 25 16.58 16.90 12.79
N ALA A 26 17.25 17.84 12.13
CA ALA A 26 16.61 19.04 11.60
C ALA A 26 15.91 18.79 10.25
N ASP A 27 16.18 17.63 9.61
CA ASP A 27 15.67 17.31 8.29
C ASP A 27 14.35 16.53 8.36
N GLY A 28 13.36 17.00 7.61
CA GLY A 28 12.09 16.31 7.42
C GLY A 28 11.02 16.61 8.47
N PRO A 29 9.78 16.13 8.25
CA PRO A 29 8.61 16.58 9.02
C PRO A 29 8.52 15.99 10.44
N LEU A 30 9.35 15.00 10.79
CA LEU A 30 9.29 14.31 12.07
C LEU A 30 10.21 14.88 13.16
N GLY A 31 11.25 15.61 12.77
CA GLY A 31 12.32 16.05 13.68
C GLY A 31 13.14 14.90 14.31
N ILE A 32 12.87 13.66 13.92
CA ILE A 32 13.56 12.45 14.38
C ILE A 32 13.83 11.52 13.21
N ARG A 33 14.91 10.74 13.32
CA ARG A 33 15.30 9.72 12.36
C ARG A 33 15.42 8.37 13.05
N PRO A 34 14.64 7.34 12.64
CA PRO A 34 14.78 5.99 13.18
C PRO A 34 16.19 5.44 12.98
N ASN A 35 16.65 4.60 13.90
CA ASN A 35 17.95 3.95 13.82
C ASN A 35 18.05 3.07 12.56
N ARG A 36 19.05 3.34 11.73
CA ARG A 36 19.19 2.70 10.40
C ARG A 36 19.45 1.21 10.48
N PHE A 37 20.18 0.74 11.50
CA PHE A 37 20.53 -0.67 11.64
C PHE A 37 19.28 -1.52 11.89
N TYR A 38 18.49 -1.15 12.89
CA TYR A 38 17.24 -1.85 13.18
C TYR A 38 16.22 -1.73 12.03
N MET A 39 16.15 -0.58 11.35
CA MET A 39 15.32 -0.46 10.15
C MET A 39 15.79 -1.38 9.02
N ALA A 40 17.10 -1.55 8.83
CA ALA A 40 17.64 -2.48 7.85
C ALA A 40 17.30 -3.93 8.17
N LEU A 41 17.34 -4.34 9.46
CA LEU A 41 16.91 -5.67 9.89
C LEU A 41 15.41 -5.91 9.64
N GLY A 42 14.56 -4.94 9.99
CA GLY A 42 13.12 -5.01 9.69
C GLY A 42 12.84 -5.07 8.19
N ALA A 43 13.56 -4.28 7.40
CA ALA A 43 13.47 -4.30 5.94
C ALA A 43 13.90 -5.64 5.36
N ALA A 44 15.04 -6.17 5.79
CA ALA A 44 15.53 -7.47 5.36
C ALA A 44 14.50 -8.57 5.65
N CYS A 45 13.83 -8.53 6.80
CA CYS A 45 12.77 -9.49 7.11
C CYS A 45 11.60 -9.42 6.10
N LEU A 46 11.06 -8.23 5.83
CA LEU A 46 10.00 -8.06 4.83
C LEU A 46 10.44 -8.49 3.43
N ILE A 47 11.64 -8.12 3.03
CA ILE A 47 12.22 -8.42 1.71
C ILE A 47 12.43 -9.92 1.55
N LEU A 48 12.99 -10.61 2.54
CA LEU A 48 13.26 -12.04 2.45
C LEU A 48 11.96 -12.85 2.46
N VAL A 49 11.02 -12.52 3.36
CA VAL A 49 9.73 -13.23 3.42
C VAL A 49 8.94 -13.01 2.14
N SER A 50 8.86 -11.77 1.64
CA SER A 50 8.21 -11.51 0.35
C SER A 50 8.98 -12.16 -0.81
N GLY A 51 10.29 -11.96 -0.87
CA GLY A 51 11.13 -12.33 -2.01
C GLY A 51 11.39 -13.82 -2.20
N LEU A 52 11.25 -14.64 -1.16
CA LEU A 52 11.50 -16.09 -1.21
C LEU A 52 10.22 -16.94 -1.31
N ARG A 53 9.05 -16.32 -1.37
CA ARG A 53 7.78 -17.02 -1.51
C ARG A 53 7.62 -17.61 -2.91
N ASN A 54 6.71 -18.59 -3.06
CA ASN A 54 6.33 -19.13 -4.37
C ASN A 54 4.81 -19.23 -4.63
N ASN A 55 3.95 -18.89 -3.66
CA ASN A 55 2.52 -19.26 -3.74
C ASN A 55 1.48 -18.16 -3.43
N ILE A 56 1.88 -16.98 -2.94
CA ILE A 56 0.90 -15.96 -2.52
C ILE A 56 0.43 -15.14 -3.73
N GLY A 57 -0.88 -15.10 -3.94
CA GLY A 57 -1.53 -14.28 -4.97
C GLY A 57 -0.98 -14.57 -6.38
N ASP A 58 -0.79 -13.53 -7.18
CA ASP A 58 -0.30 -13.69 -8.57
C ASP A 58 1.14 -14.26 -8.69
N THR A 59 1.85 -14.52 -7.59
CA THR A 59 3.25 -14.99 -7.60
C THR A 59 3.47 -16.18 -8.54
N TYR A 60 2.64 -17.20 -8.45
CA TYR A 60 2.74 -18.39 -9.31
C TYR A 60 2.62 -18.03 -10.80
N LEU A 61 1.68 -17.17 -11.15
CA LEU A 61 1.46 -16.72 -12.52
C LEU A 61 2.67 -15.96 -13.05
N TYR A 62 3.25 -15.04 -12.27
CA TYR A 62 4.46 -14.33 -12.67
C TYR A 62 5.66 -15.27 -12.81
N MET A 63 5.83 -16.23 -11.91
CA MET A 63 6.91 -17.22 -12.02
C MET A 63 6.74 -18.10 -13.26
N HIS A 64 5.51 -18.49 -13.59
CA HIS A 64 5.20 -19.26 -14.80
C HIS A 64 5.47 -18.44 -16.06
N SER A 65 4.89 -17.23 -16.16
CA SER A 65 5.10 -16.30 -17.28
C SER A 65 6.58 -16.02 -17.51
N TYR A 66 7.35 -15.78 -16.44
CA TYR A 66 8.79 -15.56 -16.57
C TYR A 66 9.52 -16.72 -17.24
N ARG A 67 9.09 -17.98 -17.01
CA ARG A 67 9.71 -19.15 -17.63
C ARG A 67 9.30 -19.31 -19.09
N VAL A 68 8.02 -19.18 -19.39
CA VAL A 68 7.44 -19.61 -20.67
C VAL A 68 7.30 -18.50 -21.71
N GLU A 69 7.25 -17.23 -21.29
CA GLU A 69 7.02 -16.13 -22.22
C GLU A 69 8.30 -15.71 -22.97
N ASP A 70 8.10 -15.25 -24.20
CA ASP A 70 9.13 -14.58 -24.97
C ASP A 70 9.28 -13.11 -24.50
N PHE A 71 10.52 -12.75 -24.21
CA PHE A 71 10.95 -11.40 -23.82
C PHE A 71 11.82 -10.75 -24.91
N SER A 72 11.63 -11.08 -26.19
CA SER A 72 12.23 -10.33 -27.29
C SER A 72 11.81 -8.85 -27.30
N TRP A 73 12.62 -7.98 -27.91
CA TRP A 73 12.30 -6.56 -28.07
C TRP A 73 10.92 -6.32 -28.72
N SER A 74 10.58 -7.11 -29.73
CA SER A 74 9.26 -7.06 -30.38
C SER A 74 8.12 -7.39 -29.43
N SER A 75 8.30 -8.44 -28.61
CA SER A 75 7.30 -8.85 -27.61
C SER A 75 7.13 -7.79 -26.52
N VAL A 76 8.24 -7.29 -25.96
CA VAL A 76 8.23 -6.31 -24.87
C VAL A 76 7.58 -4.98 -25.28
N LEU A 77 7.84 -4.50 -26.49
CA LEU A 77 7.29 -3.22 -26.98
C LEU A 77 5.80 -3.30 -27.35
N GLN A 78 5.26 -4.49 -27.59
CA GLN A 78 3.85 -4.71 -27.91
C GLN A 78 2.99 -5.02 -26.67
N LYS A 79 3.62 -5.40 -25.56
CA LYS A 79 2.94 -5.70 -24.29
C LYS A 79 2.70 -4.43 -23.47
N ASP A 80 1.63 -4.46 -22.68
CA ASP A 80 1.42 -3.49 -21.61
C ASP A 80 2.53 -3.55 -20.56
N ASP A 81 2.66 -2.51 -19.72
CA ASP A 81 3.62 -2.45 -18.62
C ASP A 81 5.08 -2.71 -19.07
N ILE A 82 5.48 -2.03 -20.15
CA ILE A 82 6.79 -2.14 -20.82
C ILE A 82 7.97 -2.10 -19.84
N GLY A 83 7.90 -1.29 -18.78
CA GLY A 83 8.95 -1.17 -17.77
C GLY A 83 9.19 -2.47 -17.00
N PHE A 84 8.12 -3.20 -16.64
CA PHE A 84 8.25 -4.48 -15.96
C PHE A 84 8.69 -5.59 -16.92
N ASN A 85 8.22 -5.57 -18.17
CA ASN A 85 8.66 -6.51 -19.20
C ASN A 85 10.13 -6.31 -19.61
N LEU A 86 10.60 -5.06 -19.68
CA LEU A 86 12.01 -4.73 -19.89
C LEU A 86 12.86 -5.23 -18.71
N PHE A 87 12.39 -5.07 -17.47
CA PHE A 87 13.05 -5.63 -16.29
C PHE A 87 13.20 -7.16 -16.40
N GLN A 88 12.13 -7.88 -16.76
CA GLN A 88 12.17 -9.34 -16.96
C GLN A 88 13.11 -9.74 -18.11
N MET A 89 13.07 -9.03 -19.24
CA MET A 89 13.97 -9.24 -20.38
C MET A 89 15.44 -9.12 -19.98
N LEU A 90 15.79 -8.05 -19.26
CA LEU A 90 17.16 -7.84 -18.78
C LEU A 90 17.57 -8.94 -17.81
N LEU A 91 16.68 -9.33 -16.90
CA LEU A 91 16.97 -10.36 -15.91
C LEU A 91 17.17 -11.74 -16.53
N LYS A 92 16.39 -12.08 -17.57
CA LYS A 92 16.50 -13.33 -18.34
C LYS A 92 17.87 -13.52 -18.99
N GLN A 93 18.62 -12.45 -19.23
CA GLN A 93 20.00 -12.55 -19.74
C GLN A 93 20.98 -13.11 -18.70
N TYR A 94 20.61 -13.11 -17.42
CA TYR A 94 21.46 -13.55 -16.31
C TYR A 94 20.97 -14.85 -15.67
N THR A 95 19.65 -15.11 -15.64
CA THR A 95 19.09 -16.31 -15.01
C THR A 95 17.75 -16.72 -15.63
N GLU A 96 17.48 -18.02 -15.66
CA GLU A 96 16.16 -18.59 -15.97
C GLU A 96 15.31 -18.83 -14.71
N ASP A 97 15.88 -18.61 -13.52
CA ASP A 97 15.17 -18.81 -12.24
C ASP A 97 14.25 -17.61 -11.93
N PRO A 98 12.92 -17.79 -11.94
CA PRO A 98 11.97 -16.73 -11.62
C PRO A 98 12.03 -16.27 -10.15
N GLN A 99 12.65 -17.03 -9.24
CA GLN A 99 12.77 -16.61 -7.85
C GLN A 99 13.54 -15.29 -7.72
N LEU A 100 14.55 -15.08 -8.56
CA LEU A 100 15.32 -13.83 -8.55
C LEU A 100 14.46 -12.63 -8.97
N MET A 101 13.54 -12.82 -9.92
CA MET A 101 12.58 -11.78 -10.31
C MET A 101 11.67 -11.39 -9.13
N ILE A 102 11.14 -12.39 -8.41
CA ILE A 102 10.31 -12.17 -7.22
C ILE A 102 11.12 -11.45 -6.13
N MET A 103 12.36 -11.89 -5.88
CA MET A 103 13.26 -11.32 -4.89
C MET A 103 13.60 -9.86 -5.18
N LEU A 104 14.04 -9.53 -6.40
CA LEU A 104 14.40 -8.17 -6.77
C LEU A 104 13.18 -7.24 -6.75
N THR A 105 12.02 -7.71 -7.19
CA THR A 105 10.79 -6.92 -7.12
C THR A 105 10.37 -6.65 -5.67
N ALA A 106 10.47 -7.66 -4.80
CA ALA A 106 10.21 -7.52 -3.37
C ALA A 106 11.19 -6.57 -2.68
N LEU A 107 12.48 -6.66 -3.03
CA LEU A 107 13.55 -5.77 -2.57
C LEU A 107 13.22 -4.32 -2.88
N VAL A 108 13.00 -4.00 -4.16
CA VAL A 108 12.73 -2.62 -4.60
C VAL A 108 11.43 -2.11 -3.95
N THR A 109 10.34 -2.88 -4.01
CA THR A 109 9.04 -2.47 -3.49
C THR A 109 9.11 -2.15 -1.99
N ASN A 110 9.63 -3.06 -1.17
CA ASN A 110 9.67 -2.86 0.28
C ASN A 110 10.71 -1.82 0.69
N ALA A 111 11.86 -1.73 0.00
CA ALA A 111 12.84 -0.69 0.28
C ALA A 111 12.27 0.71 0.08
N LEU A 112 11.58 0.95 -1.05
CA LEU A 112 10.94 2.25 -1.33
C LEU A 112 9.89 2.60 -0.28
N ILE A 113 9.04 1.63 0.12
CA ILE A 113 8.01 1.83 1.15
C ILE A 113 8.65 2.22 2.50
N ILE A 114 9.67 1.48 2.92
CA ILE A 114 10.32 1.70 4.22
C ILE A 114 11.05 3.04 4.26
N ILE A 115 11.69 3.45 3.15
CA ILE A 115 12.33 4.76 3.04
C ILE A 115 11.32 5.87 3.31
N VAL A 116 10.12 5.79 2.70
CA VAL A 116 9.07 6.79 2.90
C VAL A 116 8.51 6.71 4.32
N PHE A 117 8.28 5.52 4.87
CA PHE A 117 7.82 5.39 6.27
C PHE A 117 8.81 5.98 7.27
N CYS A 118 10.12 5.82 7.06
CA CYS A 118 11.16 6.46 7.89
C CYS A 118 11.11 7.98 7.89
N GLN A 119 10.57 8.59 6.84
CA GLN A 119 10.48 10.04 6.70
C GLN A 119 9.17 10.63 7.23
N TYR A 120 8.08 9.86 7.20
CA TYR A 120 6.73 10.40 7.42
C TYR A 120 5.93 9.74 8.55
N SER A 121 6.37 8.61 9.10
CA SER A 121 5.65 7.89 10.15
C SER A 121 6.20 8.20 11.55
N ARG A 122 5.42 8.92 12.37
CA ARG A 122 5.86 9.31 13.73
C ARG A 122 6.09 8.13 14.66
N MET A 123 5.24 7.11 14.56
CA MET A 123 5.36 5.83 15.26
C MET A 123 5.53 4.73 14.21
N ILE A 124 6.74 4.64 13.64
CA ILE A 124 7.05 3.79 12.50
C ILE A 124 6.72 2.31 12.74
N GLU A 125 6.85 1.83 13.98
CA GLU A 125 6.51 0.46 14.31
C GLU A 125 5.02 0.17 14.21
N LEU A 126 4.15 1.17 14.44
CA LEU A 126 2.72 1.02 14.21
C LEU A 126 2.37 1.04 12.72
N SER A 127 3.05 1.88 11.92
CA SER A 127 2.86 1.89 10.46
C SER A 127 3.30 0.58 9.82
N LEU A 128 4.43 0.01 10.25
CA LEU A 128 4.92 -1.28 9.76
C LEU A 128 4.14 -2.47 10.31
N TYR A 129 3.70 -2.41 11.57
CA TYR A 129 2.77 -3.39 12.12
C TYR A 129 1.47 -3.39 11.29
N ALA A 130 0.88 -2.22 11.10
CA ALA A 130 -0.31 -2.05 10.26
C ALA A 130 -0.08 -2.51 8.83
N TYR A 131 1.09 -2.25 8.22
CA TYR A 131 1.41 -2.71 6.88
C TYR A 131 1.22 -4.22 6.73
N ILE A 132 1.57 -5.00 7.76
CA ILE A 132 1.34 -6.44 7.79
C ILE A 132 -0.12 -6.76 8.18
N THR A 133 -0.61 -6.17 9.27
CA THR A 133 -1.90 -6.56 9.86
C THR A 133 -3.13 -6.07 9.09
N THR A 134 -3.01 -5.05 8.24
CA THR A 134 -4.09 -4.67 7.30
C THR A 134 -4.09 -5.51 6.03
N GLY A 135 -3.16 -6.48 5.91
CA GLY A 135 -2.98 -7.29 4.72
C GLY A 135 -2.23 -6.57 3.59
N SER A 136 -1.81 -5.31 3.74
CA SER A 136 -1.12 -4.56 2.67
C SER A 136 0.20 -5.23 2.25
N PHE A 137 0.93 -5.86 3.18
CA PHE A 137 2.09 -6.67 2.86
C PHE A 137 1.73 -7.90 2.01
N ILE A 138 0.61 -8.57 2.30
CA ILE A 138 0.10 -9.68 1.49
C ILE A 138 -0.36 -9.19 0.11
N VAL A 139 -1.03 -8.04 0.03
CA VAL A 139 -1.44 -7.44 -1.24
C VAL A 139 -0.23 -7.06 -2.10
N SER A 140 0.90 -6.67 -1.49
CA SER A 140 2.15 -6.44 -2.23
C SER A 140 2.68 -7.68 -2.96
N MET A 141 2.28 -8.86 -2.50
CA MET A 141 2.63 -10.15 -3.07
C MET A 141 1.61 -10.64 -4.11
N ASN A 142 0.38 -10.14 -4.05
CA ASN A 142 -0.71 -10.47 -4.96
C ASN A 142 -0.72 -9.55 -6.20
N GLY A 143 -0.60 -8.23 -6.02
CA GLY A 143 -0.57 -7.27 -7.14
C GLY A 143 0.84 -6.79 -7.48
N ILE A 144 1.78 -7.69 -7.80
CA ILE A 144 3.24 -7.42 -7.82
C ILE A 144 3.61 -6.15 -8.61
N ARG A 145 3.21 -6.06 -9.89
CA ARG A 145 3.47 -4.89 -10.75
C ARG A 145 2.82 -3.61 -10.21
N GLN A 146 1.55 -3.71 -9.84
CA GLN A 146 0.76 -2.58 -9.36
C GLN A 146 1.28 -2.03 -8.03
N PHE A 147 1.68 -2.91 -7.11
CA PHE A 147 2.23 -2.50 -5.82
C PHE A 147 3.63 -1.93 -5.95
N LEU A 148 4.46 -2.44 -6.88
CA LEU A 148 5.73 -1.81 -7.25
C LEU A 148 5.49 -0.39 -7.78
N ALA A 149 4.56 -0.20 -8.72
CA ALA A 149 4.21 1.11 -9.23
C ALA A 149 3.70 2.05 -8.12
N ALA A 150 2.87 1.53 -7.20
CA ALA A 150 2.41 2.28 -6.05
C ALA A 150 3.55 2.68 -5.10
N ALA A 151 4.52 1.79 -4.87
CA ALA A 151 5.72 2.10 -4.08
C ALA A 151 6.60 3.17 -4.73
N ILE A 152 6.74 3.15 -6.06
CA ILE A 152 7.42 4.21 -6.83
C ILE A 152 6.68 5.54 -6.66
N VAL A 153 5.35 5.58 -6.88
CA VAL A 153 4.54 6.79 -6.66
C VAL A 153 4.66 7.27 -5.21
N PHE A 154 4.71 6.36 -4.24
CA PHE A 154 4.80 6.68 -2.83
C PHE A 154 6.10 7.45 -2.50
N THR A 155 7.19 7.25 -3.24
CA THR A 155 8.40 8.06 -3.09
C THR A 155 8.22 9.53 -3.48
N ALA A 156 7.20 9.85 -4.29
CA ALA A 156 6.84 11.21 -4.64
C ALA A 156 6.12 11.96 -3.51
N THR A 157 5.90 11.35 -2.33
CA THR A 157 5.24 11.97 -1.18
C THR A 157 5.83 13.35 -0.85
N ARG A 158 7.16 13.48 -0.86
CA ARG A 158 7.83 14.78 -0.61
C ARG A 158 7.41 15.84 -1.62
N ALA A 159 7.49 15.51 -2.92
CA ALA A 159 7.11 16.42 -3.98
C ALA A 159 5.62 16.78 -3.93
N LEU A 160 4.76 15.83 -3.54
CA LEU A 160 3.33 16.05 -3.35
C LEU A 160 3.04 17.04 -2.22
N LEU A 161 3.66 16.85 -1.05
CA LEU A 161 3.50 17.73 0.11
C LEU A 161 4.03 19.13 -0.17
N GLU A 162 5.19 19.25 -0.81
CA GLU A 162 5.83 20.53 -1.16
C GLU A 162 5.21 21.20 -2.39
N GLY A 163 4.30 20.54 -3.11
CA GLY A 163 3.67 21.08 -4.32
C GLY A 163 4.56 21.15 -5.55
N LYS A 164 5.65 20.37 -5.57
CA LYS A 164 6.59 20.26 -6.70
C LYS A 164 5.99 19.35 -7.78
N TRP A 165 4.94 19.83 -8.44
CA TRP A 165 4.14 19.04 -9.39
C TRP A 165 4.95 18.42 -10.53
N LYS A 166 5.99 19.10 -11.05
CA LYS A 166 6.85 18.56 -12.11
C LYS A 166 7.56 17.27 -11.69
N ILE A 167 8.13 17.28 -10.49
CA ILE A 167 8.82 16.11 -9.91
C ILE A 167 7.80 15.00 -9.63
N TYR A 168 6.67 15.37 -9.03
CA TYR A 168 5.60 14.42 -8.73
C TYR A 168 5.07 13.73 -10.02
N PHE A 169 4.75 14.50 -11.07
CA PHE A 169 4.27 13.95 -12.34
C PHE A 169 5.33 13.12 -13.05
N ALA A 170 6.60 13.53 -13.03
CA ALA A 170 7.67 12.72 -13.61
C ALA A 170 7.76 11.34 -12.94
N ILE A 171 7.65 11.27 -11.61
CA ILE A 171 7.66 9.99 -10.88
C ILE A 171 6.40 9.16 -11.19
N VAL A 172 5.22 9.78 -11.25
CA VAL A 172 3.96 9.08 -11.58
C VAL A 172 3.98 8.52 -13.01
N ILE A 173 4.46 9.31 -13.98
CA ILE A 173 4.62 8.85 -15.37
C ILE A 173 5.63 7.71 -15.44
N PHE A 174 6.76 7.82 -14.73
CA PHE A 174 7.72 6.73 -14.65
C PHE A 174 7.11 5.45 -14.04
N ALA A 175 6.34 5.57 -12.96
CA ALA A 175 5.63 4.44 -12.36
C ALA A 175 4.62 3.81 -13.33
N SER A 176 4.01 4.60 -14.23
CA SER A 176 3.05 4.10 -15.21
C SER A 176 3.65 3.14 -16.24
N PHE A 177 4.97 3.16 -16.44
CA PHE A 177 5.65 2.15 -17.26
C PHE A 177 5.66 0.77 -16.60
N PHE A 178 5.58 0.69 -15.27
CA PHE A 178 5.49 -0.59 -14.54
C PHE A 178 4.05 -1.03 -14.37
N HIS A 179 3.13 -0.07 -14.23
CA HIS A 179 1.71 -0.36 -14.22
C HIS A 179 0.86 0.87 -14.58
N GLN A 180 0.11 0.80 -15.68
CA GLN A 180 -0.60 1.96 -16.25
C GLN A 180 -1.58 2.64 -15.27
N SER A 181 -2.18 1.89 -14.33
CA SER A 181 -3.13 2.47 -13.36
C SER A 181 -2.52 3.54 -12.45
N ALA A 182 -1.19 3.67 -12.39
CA ALA A 182 -0.51 4.74 -11.64
C ALA A 182 -0.91 6.14 -12.12
N LEU A 183 -1.32 6.28 -13.39
CA LEU A 183 -1.75 7.56 -13.97
C LEU A 183 -2.96 8.18 -13.25
N ILE A 184 -3.77 7.39 -12.52
CA ILE A 184 -4.85 7.91 -11.67
C ILE A 184 -4.34 8.93 -10.64
N MET A 185 -3.06 8.85 -10.27
CA MET A 185 -2.44 9.72 -9.28
C MET A 185 -2.16 11.13 -9.82
N LEU A 186 -2.24 11.36 -11.14
CA LEU A 186 -2.10 12.68 -11.77
C LEU A 186 -3.27 13.61 -11.43
N PRO A 187 -4.55 13.29 -11.75
CA PRO A 187 -5.67 14.16 -11.35
C PRO A 187 -5.84 14.25 -9.84
N ILE A 188 -5.54 13.17 -9.10
CA ILE A 188 -5.60 13.13 -7.63
C ILE A 188 -4.70 14.19 -6.99
N TYR A 189 -3.56 14.55 -7.61
CA TYR A 189 -2.67 15.61 -7.14
C TYR A 189 -3.41 16.92 -6.80
N PHE A 190 -4.31 17.36 -7.68
CA PHE A 190 -5.05 18.63 -7.52
C PHE A 190 -6.14 18.54 -6.45
N LEU A 191 -6.64 17.33 -6.22
CA LEU A 191 -7.70 17.08 -5.24
C LEU A 191 -7.15 17.08 -3.82
N VAL A 192 -6.05 16.36 -3.58
CA VAL A 192 -5.59 16.03 -2.22
C VAL A 192 -4.77 17.13 -1.56
N ARG A 193 -4.27 18.11 -2.32
CA ARG A 193 -3.49 19.25 -1.78
C ARG A 193 -4.34 20.35 -1.14
N ARG A 194 -5.66 20.17 -1.09
CA ARG A 194 -6.58 21.07 -0.39
C ARG A 194 -6.53 20.81 1.11
N ARG A 195 -7.08 21.74 1.91
CA ARG A 195 -7.27 21.49 3.35
C ARG A 195 -8.27 20.34 3.54
N ALA A 196 -7.95 19.39 4.42
CA ALA A 196 -8.86 18.28 4.72
C ALA A 196 -10.07 18.78 5.51
N TRP A 197 -11.17 18.02 5.41
CA TRP A 197 -12.45 18.30 6.09
C TRP A 197 -13.12 19.59 5.60
N THR A 198 -12.96 19.88 4.31
CA THR A 198 -13.62 21.00 3.62
C THR A 198 -14.84 20.51 2.82
N LEU A 199 -15.57 21.43 2.18
CA LEU A 199 -16.66 21.07 1.28
C LEU A 199 -16.22 20.05 0.21
N THR A 200 -15.00 20.17 -0.30
CA THR A 200 -14.45 19.18 -1.26
C THR A 200 -14.38 17.77 -0.65
N THR A 201 -13.97 17.64 0.62
CA THR A 201 -13.99 16.37 1.33
C THR A 201 -15.42 15.82 1.46
N MET A 202 -16.38 16.68 1.82
CA MET A 202 -17.78 16.25 1.95
C MET A 202 -18.35 15.79 0.62
N LEU A 203 -18.07 16.51 -0.47
CA LEU A 203 -18.49 16.12 -1.81
C LEU A 203 -17.88 14.78 -2.25
N LEU A 204 -16.60 14.51 -1.94
CA LEU A 204 -15.97 13.22 -2.23
C LEU A 204 -16.64 12.07 -1.47
N LEU A 205 -16.94 12.25 -0.19
CA LEU A 205 -17.61 11.25 0.63
C LEU A 205 -19.04 11.00 0.12
N SER A 206 -19.78 12.08 -0.18
CA SER A 206 -21.13 11.99 -0.76
C SER A 206 -21.11 11.30 -2.13
N LEU A 207 -20.12 11.57 -2.97
CA LEU A 207 -19.93 10.89 -4.25
C LEU A 207 -19.69 9.39 -4.06
N GLY A 208 -18.86 9.00 -3.09
CA GLY A 208 -18.65 7.59 -2.74
C GLY A 208 -19.95 6.88 -2.39
N ILE A 209 -20.77 7.49 -1.52
CA ILE A 209 -22.09 6.97 -1.14
C ILE A 209 -23.01 6.89 -2.37
N LEU A 210 -23.04 7.93 -3.21
CA LEU A 210 -23.86 7.95 -4.41
C LEU A 210 -23.48 6.85 -5.41
N ILE A 211 -22.18 6.58 -5.59
CA ILE A 211 -21.69 5.49 -6.45
C ILE A 211 -22.15 4.14 -5.90
N VAL A 212 -22.13 3.95 -4.58
CA VAL A 212 -22.60 2.69 -3.96
C VAL A 212 -24.10 2.52 -4.14
N VAL A 213 -24.90 3.55 -3.85
CA VAL A 213 -26.36 3.51 -4.02
C VAL A 213 -26.75 3.34 -5.49
N GLY A 214 -26.02 3.99 -6.41
CA GLY A 214 -26.24 3.94 -7.85
C GLY A 214 -25.38 2.91 -8.59
N TYR A 215 -24.84 1.90 -7.91
CA TYR A 215 -23.79 1.03 -8.45
C TYR A 215 -24.18 0.35 -9.77
N ASN A 216 -25.44 -0.06 -9.94
CA ASN A 216 -25.89 -0.71 -11.18
C ASN A 216 -25.82 0.24 -12.39
N TYR A 217 -26.18 1.52 -12.19
CA TYR A 217 -26.08 2.55 -13.23
C TYR A 217 -24.62 2.94 -13.48
N PHE A 218 -23.86 3.13 -12.40
CA PHE A 218 -22.45 3.50 -12.49
C PHE A 218 -21.62 2.41 -13.19
N SER A 219 -21.77 1.15 -12.79
CA SER A 219 -21.03 0.03 -13.38
C SER A 219 -21.37 -0.14 -14.86
N SER A 220 -22.63 -0.03 -15.25
CA SER A 220 -23.06 -0.06 -16.65
C SER A 220 -22.41 1.06 -17.48
N ALA A 221 -22.37 2.29 -16.95
CA ALA A 221 -21.74 3.43 -17.62
C ALA A 221 -20.20 3.32 -17.65
N LEU A 222 -19.58 2.80 -16.58
CA LEU A 222 -18.15 2.57 -16.53
C LEU A 222 -17.74 1.53 -17.58
N PHE A 223 -18.42 0.38 -17.59
CA PHE A 223 -18.11 -0.73 -18.49
C PHE A 223 -18.34 -0.39 -19.97
N SER A 224 -19.27 0.50 -20.31
CA SER A 224 -19.42 0.98 -21.69
C SER A 224 -18.25 1.87 -22.13
N ILE A 225 -17.66 2.65 -21.23
CA ILE A 225 -16.48 3.47 -21.51
C ILE A 225 -15.23 2.60 -21.70
N ILE A 226 -15.08 1.55 -20.89
CA ILE A 226 -13.88 0.69 -20.90
C ILE A 226 -14.03 -0.57 -21.75
N GLU A 227 -15.11 -0.70 -22.52
CA GLU A 227 -15.43 -1.91 -23.31
C GLU A 227 -14.34 -2.26 -24.33
N ASN A 228 -13.70 -1.24 -24.92
CA ASN A 228 -12.60 -1.41 -25.88
C ASN A 228 -11.21 -1.44 -25.22
N THR A 229 -11.14 -1.67 -23.91
CA THR A 229 -9.88 -1.73 -23.16
C THR A 229 -9.65 -3.12 -22.59
N GLN A 230 -8.44 -3.38 -22.11
CA GLN A 230 -8.08 -4.62 -21.40
C GLN A 230 -8.91 -4.86 -20.13
N TYR A 231 -9.62 -3.84 -19.62
CA TYR A 231 -10.46 -3.93 -18.44
C TYR A 231 -11.88 -4.46 -18.75
N SER A 232 -12.24 -4.69 -20.00
CA SER A 232 -13.57 -5.20 -20.41
C SER A 232 -13.86 -6.59 -19.83
N GLY A 233 -12.83 -7.42 -19.66
CA GLY A 233 -12.93 -8.75 -19.04
C GLY A 233 -13.49 -8.73 -17.62
N TYR A 234 -13.37 -7.62 -16.88
CA TYR A 234 -13.91 -7.51 -15.52
C TYR A 234 -15.43 -7.40 -15.45
N ARG A 235 -16.12 -7.18 -16.59
CA ARG A 235 -17.59 -7.06 -16.63
C ARG A 235 -18.30 -8.36 -16.24
N SER A 236 -17.71 -9.51 -16.58
CA SER A 236 -18.28 -10.84 -16.32
C SER A 236 -17.78 -11.49 -15.02
N PHE A 237 -16.78 -10.91 -14.36
CA PHE A 237 -16.24 -11.43 -13.09
C PHE A 237 -17.05 -10.93 -11.89
N GLN A 238 -17.95 -11.79 -11.38
CA GLN A 238 -18.74 -11.54 -10.16
C GLN A 238 -18.19 -12.34 -8.97
N GLU A 239 -17.04 -11.93 -8.41
CA GLU A 239 -16.53 -12.51 -7.15
C GLU A 239 -16.97 -11.73 -5.89
N GLY A 240 -18.06 -10.97 -5.99
CA GLY A 240 -18.53 -10.10 -4.91
C GLY A 240 -17.59 -8.90 -4.66
N GLY A 241 -17.75 -8.28 -3.49
CA GLY A 241 -16.99 -7.10 -3.09
C GLY A 241 -16.18 -7.30 -1.81
N ALA A 242 -15.39 -6.29 -1.49
CA ALA A 242 -14.58 -6.25 -0.28
C ALA A 242 -15.43 -6.38 0.99
N ASN A 243 -14.87 -7.06 1.99
CA ASN A 243 -15.51 -7.23 3.29
C ASN A 243 -15.76 -5.87 3.97
N VAL A 244 -16.97 -5.65 4.50
CA VAL A 244 -17.36 -4.43 5.23
C VAL A 244 -16.44 -4.16 6.42
N LEU A 245 -15.91 -5.19 7.08
CA LEU A 245 -14.93 -5.03 8.16
C LEU A 245 -13.66 -4.30 7.68
N ARG A 246 -13.22 -4.54 6.44
CA ARG A 246 -12.07 -3.84 5.86
C ARG A 246 -12.36 -2.34 5.70
N VAL A 247 -13.60 -1.97 5.34
CA VAL A 247 -14.05 -0.56 5.29
C VAL A 247 -13.98 0.06 6.68
N ILE A 248 -14.52 -0.62 7.70
CA ILE A 248 -14.55 -0.12 9.09
C ILE A 248 -13.11 0.12 9.58
N VAL A 249 -12.22 -0.85 9.39
CA VAL A 249 -10.79 -0.74 9.78
C VAL A 249 -10.08 0.40 9.03
N PHE A 250 -10.46 0.66 7.77
CA PHE A 250 -9.92 1.78 7.00
C PHE A 250 -10.45 3.15 7.48
N VAL A 251 -11.72 3.21 7.93
CA VAL A 251 -12.37 4.47 8.32
C VAL A 251 -12.05 4.90 9.75
N ILE A 252 -11.84 3.97 10.70
CA ILE A 252 -11.55 4.30 12.10
C ILE A 252 -10.41 5.34 12.27
N PRO A 253 -9.24 5.20 11.62
CA PRO A 253 -8.15 6.17 11.71
C PRO A 253 -8.53 7.56 11.19
N LEU A 254 -9.40 7.63 10.18
CA LEU A 254 -9.92 8.90 9.65
C LEU A 254 -10.85 9.58 10.65
N VAL A 255 -11.68 8.82 11.37
CA VAL A 255 -12.51 9.37 12.45
C VAL A 255 -11.63 9.95 13.56
N ILE A 256 -10.59 9.22 13.98
CA ILE A 256 -9.62 9.72 14.98
C ILE A 256 -8.91 10.99 14.45
N ALA A 257 -8.50 10.99 13.18
CA ALA A 257 -7.86 12.14 12.54
C ALA A 257 -8.80 13.35 12.42
N PHE A 258 -10.10 13.15 12.22
CA PHE A 258 -11.11 14.20 12.22
C PHE A 258 -11.26 14.82 13.62
N LEU A 259 -11.41 14.00 14.66
CA LEU A 259 -11.53 14.44 16.05
C LEU A 259 -10.26 15.19 16.51
N GLY A 260 -9.09 14.75 16.04
CA GLY A 260 -7.79 15.34 16.36
C GLY A 260 -7.24 16.33 15.32
N LYS A 261 -8.05 16.81 14.37
CA LYS A 261 -7.57 17.50 13.15
C LYS A 261 -6.65 18.70 13.41
N ASP A 262 -6.96 19.53 14.41
CA ASP A 262 -6.17 20.73 14.69
C ASP A 262 -4.85 20.38 15.39
N LYS A 263 -4.84 19.33 16.21
CA LYS A 263 -3.61 18.77 16.78
C LYS A 263 -2.74 18.12 15.71
N LEU A 264 -3.34 17.36 14.79
CA LEU A 264 -2.63 16.73 13.68
C LEU A 264 -1.91 17.78 12.81
N ARG A 265 -2.59 18.88 12.47
CA ARG A 265 -2.00 19.98 11.67
C ARG A 265 -0.82 20.66 12.35
N ARG A 266 -0.87 20.82 13.69
CA ARG A 266 0.25 21.39 14.46
C ARG A 266 1.43 20.43 14.51
N LEU A 267 1.18 19.13 14.69
CA LEU A 267 2.22 18.11 14.82
C LEU A 267 2.85 17.72 13.48
N PHE A 268 2.07 17.76 12.40
CA PHE A 268 2.49 17.36 11.07
C PHE A 268 2.01 18.37 10.01
N PRO A 269 2.76 19.46 9.79
CA PRO A 269 2.50 20.39 8.69
C PRO A 269 2.56 19.64 7.35
N GLY A 270 1.43 19.57 6.64
CA GLY A 270 1.24 18.73 5.44
C GLY A 270 0.36 17.49 5.66
N GLY A 271 -0.01 17.19 6.91
CA GLY A 271 -0.88 16.06 7.27
C GLY A 271 -2.26 16.08 6.61
N ASP A 272 -2.79 17.26 6.24
CA ASP A 272 -4.04 17.37 5.48
C ASP A 272 -3.99 16.60 4.15
N VAL A 273 -2.84 16.57 3.47
CA VAL A 273 -2.69 15.84 2.21
C VAL A 273 -2.76 14.33 2.42
N ILE A 274 -2.11 13.84 3.47
CA ILE A 274 -2.13 12.42 3.86
C ILE A 274 -3.56 12.00 4.25
N VAL A 275 -4.26 12.86 4.99
CA VAL A 275 -5.68 12.64 5.34
C VAL A 275 -6.56 12.63 4.08
N ASN A 276 -6.35 13.53 3.13
CA ASN A 276 -7.14 13.53 1.89
C ASN A 276 -6.88 12.29 1.02
N LEU A 277 -5.63 11.82 0.89
CA LEU A 277 -5.33 10.57 0.21
C LEU A 277 -6.00 9.38 0.91
N SER A 278 -5.97 9.38 2.25
CA SER A 278 -6.66 8.39 3.07
C SER A 278 -8.19 8.45 2.87
N LEU A 279 -8.78 9.64 2.77
CA LEU A 279 -10.21 9.83 2.47
C LEU A 279 -10.59 9.30 1.09
N VAL A 280 -9.77 9.56 0.06
CA VAL A 280 -9.97 8.98 -1.28
C VAL A 280 -9.87 7.45 -1.21
N GLY A 281 -8.90 6.93 -0.47
CA GLY A 281 -8.77 5.49 -0.21
C GLY A 281 -10.00 4.90 0.47
N ALA A 282 -10.59 5.60 1.45
CA ALA A 282 -11.82 5.18 2.12
C ALA A 282 -13.02 5.15 1.17
N VAL A 283 -13.16 6.17 0.30
CA VAL A 283 -14.19 6.19 -0.75
C VAL A 283 -14.03 4.99 -1.69
N ILE A 284 -12.81 4.70 -2.15
CA ILE A 284 -12.53 3.54 -3.00
C ILE A 284 -12.83 2.24 -2.26
N MET A 285 -12.49 2.13 -0.97
CA MET A 285 -12.77 0.96 -0.17
C MET A 285 -14.28 0.72 -0.01
N ILE A 286 -15.05 1.79 0.20
CA ILE A 286 -16.52 1.74 0.25
C ILE A 286 -17.09 1.27 -1.09
N ILE A 287 -16.62 1.83 -2.21
CA ILE A 287 -17.03 1.39 -3.56
C ILE A 287 -16.65 -0.09 -3.79
N SER A 288 -15.50 -0.52 -3.26
CA SER A 288 -15.02 -1.89 -3.42
C SER A 288 -15.88 -2.95 -2.75
N THR A 289 -16.79 -2.58 -1.82
CA THR A 289 -17.77 -3.53 -1.26
C THR A 289 -18.78 -4.01 -2.31
N GLN A 290 -18.88 -3.31 -3.44
CA GLN A 290 -19.73 -3.71 -4.57
C GLN A 290 -18.98 -4.61 -5.56
N ASN A 291 -17.68 -4.38 -5.76
CA ASN A 291 -16.83 -5.22 -6.60
C ASN A 291 -15.35 -5.14 -6.18
N TRP A 292 -14.74 -6.30 -5.97
CA TRP A 292 -13.35 -6.44 -5.54
C TRP A 292 -12.34 -5.74 -6.47
N ILE A 293 -12.66 -5.53 -7.76
CA ILE A 293 -11.77 -4.88 -8.72
C ILE A 293 -11.38 -3.45 -8.27
N PHE A 294 -12.30 -2.74 -7.61
CA PHE A 294 -12.02 -1.40 -7.09
C PHE A 294 -11.03 -1.44 -5.91
N ALA A 295 -10.91 -2.57 -5.20
CA ALA A 295 -9.92 -2.71 -4.13
C ALA A 295 -8.49 -2.62 -4.67
N ARG A 296 -8.23 -2.99 -5.94
CA ARG A 296 -6.92 -2.83 -6.59
C ARG A 296 -6.54 -1.34 -6.76
N LEU A 297 -7.51 -0.47 -7.04
CA LEU A 297 -7.27 0.99 -7.05
C LEU A 297 -6.89 1.52 -5.67
N GLY A 298 -7.38 0.88 -4.60
CA GLY A 298 -7.08 1.23 -3.22
C GLY A 298 -5.60 1.09 -2.83
N ILE A 299 -4.81 0.32 -3.59
CA ILE A 299 -3.38 0.07 -3.32
C ILE A 299 -2.61 1.38 -3.18
N TYR A 300 -2.79 2.32 -4.12
CA TYR A 300 -2.09 3.62 -4.12
C TYR A 300 -2.38 4.48 -2.88
N PHE A 301 -3.55 4.31 -2.29
CA PHE A 301 -4.01 5.11 -1.14
C PHE A 301 -3.72 4.41 0.19
N SER A 302 -3.66 3.08 0.19
CA SER A 302 -3.39 2.27 1.39
C SER A 302 -2.07 2.62 2.06
N LEU A 303 -1.01 2.93 1.29
CA LEU A 303 0.29 3.32 1.85
C LEU A 303 0.22 4.65 2.62
N TYR A 304 -0.61 5.60 2.17
CA TYR A 304 -0.83 6.87 2.88
C TYR A 304 -1.68 6.70 4.14
N GLN A 305 -2.64 5.77 4.12
CA GLN A 305 -3.37 5.37 5.32
C GLN A 305 -2.43 4.81 6.39
N LEU A 306 -1.42 4.02 5.99
CA LEU A 306 -0.41 3.48 6.91
C LEU A 306 0.48 4.57 7.53
N ILE A 307 0.77 5.65 6.80
CA ILE A 307 1.39 6.85 7.39
C ILE A 307 0.46 7.43 8.46
N LEU A 308 -0.83 7.63 8.14
CA LEU A 308 -1.80 8.21 9.08
C LEU A 308 -1.89 7.40 10.39
N LEU A 309 -1.86 6.07 10.30
CA LEU A 309 -1.81 5.17 11.46
C LEU A 309 -0.58 5.38 12.34
N GLY A 310 0.55 5.79 11.77
CA GLY A 310 1.75 6.17 12.53
C GLY A 310 1.56 7.44 13.37
N TRP A 311 0.47 8.20 13.16
CA TRP A 311 0.17 9.44 13.87
C TRP A 311 -1.03 9.37 14.81
N VAL A 312 -1.98 8.44 14.62
CA VAL A 312 -3.26 8.44 15.35
C VAL A 312 -3.10 8.46 16.86
N ILE A 313 -2.13 7.72 17.41
CA ILE A 313 -1.88 7.66 18.86
C ILE A 313 -1.47 9.04 19.40
N LYS A 314 -0.71 9.83 18.64
CA LYS A 314 -0.30 11.18 19.07
C LYS A 314 -1.44 12.18 19.12
N LEU A 315 -2.60 11.87 18.55
CA LEU A 315 -3.78 12.71 18.61
C LEU A 315 -4.48 12.64 19.98
N PHE A 316 -4.30 11.55 20.73
CA PHE A 316 -4.84 11.40 22.07
C PHE A 316 -4.07 12.22 23.13
N ARG A 317 -4.71 12.44 24.28
CA ARG A 317 -4.08 13.02 25.47
C ARG A 317 -2.95 12.10 25.93
N GLU A 318 -1.86 12.67 26.46
CA GLU A 318 -0.65 11.90 26.78
C GLU A 318 -0.92 10.72 27.73
N LYS A 319 -1.76 10.93 28.75
CA LYS A 319 -2.20 9.88 29.68
C LYS A 319 -2.92 8.70 29.02
N ASP A 320 -3.61 8.94 27.90
CA ASP A 320 -4.42 7.94 27.20
C ASP A 320 -3.62 7.23 26.08
N GLN A 321 -2.47 7.79 25.66
CA GLN A 321 -1.68 7.25 24.54
C GLN A 321 -1.24 5.80 24.76
N ARG A 322 -0.89 5.43 26.00
CA ARG A 322 -0.48 4.05 26.32
C ARG A 322 -1.62 3.05 26.11
N LEU A 323 -2.81 3.40 26.58
CA LEU A 323 -4.00 2.55 26.39
C LEU A 323 -4.34 2.43 24.90
N MET A 324 -4.32 3.54 24.16
CA MET A 324 -4.61 3.54 22.73
C MET A 324 -3.58 2.77 21.91
N TYR A 325 -2.31 2.78 22.33
CA TYR A 325 -1.25 1.99 21.71
C TYR A 325 -1.52 0.48 21.83
N ILE A 326 -1.87 0.01 23.04
CA ILE A 326 -2.20 -1.39 23.30
C ILE A 326 -3.47 -1.79 22.55
N ALA A 327 -4.51 -0.94 22.59
CA ALA A 327 -5.75 -1.16 21.85
C ALA A 327 -5.50 -1.28 20.35
N PHE A 328 -4.67 -0.41 19.77
CA PHE A 328 -4.26 -0.47 18.36
C PHE A 328 -3.66 -1.83 18.03
N ILE A 329 -2.66 -2.28 18.79
CA ILE A 329 -2.00 -3.58 18.54
C ILE A 329 -3.03 -4.72 18.60
N GLY A 330 -3.86 -4.74 19.65
CA GLY A 330 -4.88 -5.77 19.84
C GLY A 330 -5.92 -5.81 18.72
N PHE A 331 -6.53 -4.68 18.37
CA PHE A 331 -7.58 -4.64 17.33
C PHE A 331 -7.04 -5.03 15.96
N TYR A 332 -5.87 -4.51 15.57
CA TYR A 332 -5.26 -4.87 14.29
C TYR A 332 -4.76 -6.32 14.27
N PHE A 333 -4.32 -6.88 15.41
CA PHE A 333 -4.01 -8.31 15.51
C PHE A 333 -5.25 -9.18 15.27
N LEU A 334 -6.35 -8.89 15.98
CA LEU A 334 -7.61 -9.64 15.86
C LEU A 334 -8.17 -9.55 14.45
N TYR A 335 -8.13 -8.35 13.85
CA TYR A 335 -8.52 -8.15 12.46
C TYR A 335 -7.65 -8.98 11.51
N PHE A 336 -6.32 -8.93 11.67
CA PHE A 336 -5.39 -9.68 10.83
C PHE A 336 -5.63 -11.19 10.92
N PHE A 337 -5.82 -11.71 12.14
CA PHE A 337 -6.14 -13.11 12.39
C PHE A 337 -7.46 -13.50 11.71
N TYR A 338 -8.53 -12.74 11.93
CA TYR A 338 -9.82 -12.98 11.29
C TYR A 338 -9.71 -12.99 9.77
N GLU A 339 -9.13 -11.95 9.17
CA GLU A 339 -9.09 -11.82 7.73
C GLU A 339 -8.15 -12.83 7.07
N ASN A 340 -6.92 -12.98 7.57
CA ASN A 340 -5.88 -13.73 6.86
C ASN A 340 -5.81 -15.20 7.27
N VAL A 341 -6.24 -15.56 8.48
CA VAL A 341 -6.29 -16.97 8.93
C VAL A 341 -7.68 -17.56 8.68
N ILE A 342 -8.74 -16.90 9.15
CA ILE A 342 -10.09 -17.49 9.11
C ILE A 342 -10.73 -17.32 7.73
N VAL A 343 -10.72 -16.11 7.18
CA VAL A 343 -11.43 -15.82 5.92
C VAL A 343 -10.65 -16.25 4.69
N LEU A 344 -9.37 -15.87 4.61
CA LEU A 344 -8.55 -16.11 3.42
C LEU A 344 -7.70 -17.39 3.46
N ASP A 345 -7.58 -18.05 4.63
CA ASP A 345 -6.69 -19.20 4.87
C ASP A 345 -5.31 -19.05 4.18
N ILE A 346 -4.65 -17.92 4.42
CA ILE A 346 -3.38 -17.61 3.75
C ILE A 346 -2.30 -18.60 4.19
N ARG A 347 -1.83 -19.41 3.25
CA ARG A 347 -0.69 -20.29 3.47
C ARG A 347 0.53 -19.70 2.79
N TYR A 348 1.63 -19.61 3.53
CA TYR A 348 2.90 -19.18 2.98
C TYR A 348 3.70 -20.42 2.61
N ALA A 349 4.24 -20.46 1.40
CA ALA A 349 5.17 -21.49 0.95
C ALA A 349 6.41 -20.86 0.31
N SER A 350 7.54 -21.53 0.50
CA SER A 350 8.85 -21.19 -0.02
C SER A 350 9.66 -22.47 -0.16
N ASP A 351 10.44 -22.56 -1.23
CA ASP A 351 11.39 -23.66 -1.41
C ASP A 351 12.67 -23.47 -0.58
N TYR A 352 12.92 -22.26 -0.08
CA TYR A 352 14.16 -21.85 0.59
C TYR A 352 14.00 -21.69 2.10
N ILE A 353 12.88 -21.12 2.54
CA ILE A 353 12.57 -20.98 3.96
C ILE A 353 11.46 -21.95 4.32
N ARG A 354 11.87 -23.10 4.85
CA ARG A 354 10.97 -24.04 5.50
C ARG A 354 10.99 -23.73 6.99
N TRP A 355 9.84 -23.39 7.56
CA TRP A 355 9.73 -23.33 9.00
C TRP A 355 9.93 -24.76 9.54
N PRO A 356 10.86 -24.99 10.49
CA PRO A 356 11.33 -26.34 10.79
C PRO A 356 10.38 -27.21 11.63
N PHE A 357 9.09 -26.86 11.73
CA PHE A 357 8.11 -27.61 12.52
C PHE A 357 6.76 -27.68 11.83
#